data_AF-A0A3P6NBU2-F1
#
_entry.id   AF-A0A3P6NBU2-F1
#
_cell.length_a   1.000
_cell.length_b   1.000
_cell.length_c   1.000
_cell.angle_alpha   90.00
_cell.angle_beta   90.00
_cell.angle_gamma   90.00
#
_symmetry.space_group_name_H-M   'P 1'
#
loop_
_entity.id
_entity.type
_entity.pdbx_description
1 polymer ?
#
loop_
_entity_poly.entity_id
_entity_poly.type
_entity_poly.pdbx_seq_one_letter_code
_entity_poly.pdbx_strand_id
1 'polypeptide(L)'
;MDSGNIFSLRHAPNETPTERLYRHEREALNQWNSSFWTEHNVLYEKRKADFIAKKKNEIGQLEHINANDLSQFYREFLNERKVALRTYNKIWYKRNLALIWPALKVNLIRFARLIRRR
;
A
#
# COMPACT_ATOMS: atom_id res chain seq x y z
N MET A 1 -18.23 1.92 15.30
CA MET A 1 -16.86 1.64 15.76
C MET A 1 -15.98 2.70 15.11
N ASP A 2 -15.44 3.61 15.91
CA ASP A 2 -14.64 4.72 15.43
C ASP A 2 -13.32 4.16 14.91
N SER A 3 -13.24 3.97 13.59
CA SER A 3 -12.01 3.60 12.90
C SER A 3 -11.07 4.80 12.96
N GLY A 4 -10.48 5.06 14.13
CA GLY A 4 -9.45 6.08 14.30
C GLY A 4 -8.50 5.98 13.12
N ASN A 5 -8.34 7.09 12.40
CA ASN A 5 -7.66 7.15 11.10
C ASN A 5 -6.30 6.42 11.19
N ILE A 6 -6.24 5.18 10.68
CA ILE A 6 -5.07 4.27 10.82
C ILE A 6 -3.83 4.90 10.16
N PHE A 7 -4.04 5.87 9.27
CA PHE A 7 -2.97 6.58 8.59
C PHE A 7 -2.49 7.81 9.35
N SER A 8 -3.19 8.27 10.39
CA SER A 8 -2.78 9.42 11.19
C SER A 8 -1.54 9.10 12.01
N LEU A 9 -0.49 9.88 11.80
CA LEU A 9 0.77 9.73 12.52
C LEU A 9 0.77 10.58 13.78
N ARG A 10 1.48 10.09 14.82
CA ARG A 10 1.73 10.88 16.04
C ARG A 10 2.41 12.20 15.67
N HIS A 11 1.93 13.30 16.23
CA HIS A 11 2.51 14.63 16.05
C HIS A 11 3.05 15.17 17.38
N ALA A 12 4.08 16.01 17.29
CA ALA A 12 4.60 16.73 18.45
C ALA A 12 3.71 17.97 18.71
N PRO A 13 3.49 18.38 19.98
CA PRO A 13 2.70 19.57 20.27
C PRO A 13 3.30 20.86 19.69
N ASN A 14 4.63 20.92 19.55
CA ASN A 14 5.36 22.08 19.00
C ASN A 14 5.92 21.77 17.60
N GLU A 15 5.12 21.16 16.74
CA GLU A 15 5.50 20.78 15.38
C GLU A 15 5.79 22.02 14.52
N THR A 16 6.99 22.08 13.93
CA THR A 16 7.33 23.12 12.95
C THR A 16 6.52 22.94 11.66
N PRO A 17 6.33 24.00 10.85
CA PRO A 17 5.64 23.86 9.55
C PRO A 17 6.24 22.77 8.67
N THR A 18 7.57 22.60 8.68
CA THR A 18 8.29 21.56 7.93
C THR A 18 7.97 20.14 8.45
N GLU A 19 7.93 19.95 9.77
CA GLU A 19 7.56 18.66 10.39
C GLU A 19 6.12 18.30 10.06
N ARG A 20 5.21 19.29 10.12
CA ARG A 20 3.79 19.13 9.79
C ARG A 20 3.57 18.73 8.34
N LEU A 21 4.20 19.46 7.42
CA LEU A 21 4.12 19.16 6.00
C LEU A 21 4.63 17.75 5.71
N TYR A 22 5.80 17.39 6.24
CA TYR A 22 6.35 16.05 6.08
C TYR A 22 5.42 14.95 6.62
N ARG A 23 4.78 15.18 7.78
CA ARG A 23 3.81 14.25 8.35
C ARG A 23 2.60 14.08 7.43
N HIS A 24 1.99 15.17 6.96
CA HIS A 24 0.83 15.09 6.07
C HIS A 24 1.14 14.40 4.74
N GLU A 25 2.30 14.66 4.14
CA GLU A 25 2.72 13.98 2.91
C GLU A 25 2.89 12.47 3.13
N ARG A 26 3.38 12.05 4.30
CA ARG A 26 3.44 10.63 4.68
C ARG A 26 2.07 10.02 4.91
N GLU A 27 1.18 10.72 5.62
CA GLU A 27 -0.19 10.28 5.86
C GLU A 27 -0.93 10.08 4.53
N ALA A 28 -0.81 11.06 3.61
CA ALA A 28 -1.39 10.99 2.27
C ALA A 28 -0.82 9.85 1.42
N LEU A 29 0.51 9.62 1.47
CA LEU A 29 1.14 8.50 0.81
C LEU A 29 0.65 7.15 1.37
N ASN A 30 0.56 7.02 2.69
CA ASN A 30 0.09 5.81 3.36
C ASN A 30 -1.37 5.51 3.01
N GLN A 31 -2.23 6.54 3.03
CA GLN A 31 -3.63 6.42 2.66
C GLN A 31 -3.78 5.98 1.21
N TRP A 32 -3.08 6.65 0.28
CA TRP A 32 -3.09 6.29 -1.14
C TRP A 32 -2.60 4.86 -1.39
N ASN A 33 -1.51 4.45 -0.73
CA ASN A 33 -0.97 3.10 -0.79
C ASN A 33 -2.02 2.08 -0.31
N SER A 34 -2.65 2.35 0.83
CA SER A 34 -3.64 1.44 1.38
C SER A 34 -4.90 1.35 0.54
N SER A 35 -5.40 2.46 -0.02
CA SER A 35 -6.53 2.45 -0.94
C SER A 35 -6.25 1.57 -2.16
N PHE A 36 -5.08 1.73 -2.79
CA PHE A 36 -4.68 0.91 -3.93
C PHE A 36 -4.67 -0.59 -3.60
N TRP A 37 -4.03 -0.98 -2.49
CA TRP A 37 -3.94 -2.39 -2.10
C TRP A 37 -5.28 -2.96 -1.63
N THR A 38 -6.14 -2.15 -1.02
CA THR A 38 -7.50 -2.57 -0.66
C THR A 38 -8.30 -2.92 -1.91
N GLU A 39 -8.32 -2.03 -2.90
CA GLU A 39 -9.00 -2.28 -4.17
C GLU A 39 -8.42 -3.48 -4.92
N HIS A 40 -7.08 -3.58 -4.95
CA HIS A 40 -6.38 -4.70 -5.57
C HIS A 40 -6.74 -6.04 -4.92
N ASN A 41 -6.76 -6.10 -3.60
CA ASN A 41 -7.04 -7.33 -2.84
C ASN A 41 -8.52 -7.75 -2.96
N VAL A 42 -9.45 -6.80 -2.90
CA VAL A 42 -10.87 -7.07 -3.13
C VAL A 42 -11.08 -7.67 -4.53
N LEU A 43 -10.44 -7.09 -5.55
CA LEU A 43 -10.52 -7.60 -6.90
C LEU A 43 -9.88 -8.99 -7.03
N TYR A 44 -8.73 -9.22 -6.39
CA TYR A 44 -8.05 -10.51 -6.39
C TYR A 44 -8.93 -11.61 -5.79
N GLU A 45 -9.50 -11.39 -4.61
CA GLU A 45 -10.35 -12.38 -3.94
C GLU A 45 -11.61 -12.68 -4.76
N LYS A 46 -12.23 -11.66 -5.35
CA LYS A 46 -13.36 -11.85 -6.25
C LYS A 46 -12.99 -12.73 -7.45
N ARG A 47 -11.91 -12.39 -8.16
CA ARG A 47 -11.47 -13.13 -9.35
C ARG A 47 -11.04 -14.56 -9.02
N LYS A 48 -10.43 -14.76 -7.86
CA LYS A 48 -10.04 -16.07 -7.35
C LYS A 48 -11.27 -16.92 -7.05
N ALA A 49 -12.28 -16.35 -6.41
CA ALA A 49 -13.55 -17.04 -6.16
C ALA A 49 -14.26 -17.43 -7.47
N ASP A 50 -14.31 -16.52 -8.44
CA ASP A 50 -14.89 -16.78 -9.77
C ASP A 50 -14.14 -17.92 -10.50
N PHE A 51 -12.79 -17.90 -10.46
CA PHE A 51 -11.96 -18.94 -11.04
C PHE A 51 -12.21 -20.31 -10.38
N ILE A 52 -12.25 -20.36 -9.05
CA ILE A 52 -12.52 -21.58 -8.29
C ILE A 52 -13.91 -22.13 -8.62
N ALA A 53 -14.93 -21.27 -8.66
CA ALA A 53 -16.29 -21.67 -8.99
C ALA A 53 -16.39 -22.23 -10.42
N LYS A 54 -15.77 -21.55 -11.39
CA LYS A 54 -15.71 -22.01 -12.78
C LYS A 54 -15.01 -23.36 -12.89
N LYS A 55 -13.84 -23.52 -12.26
CA LYS A 55 -13.08 -24.78 -12.30
C LYS A 55 -13.88 -25.93 -11.68
N LYS A 56 -14.48 -25.75 -10.51
CA LYS A 56 -15.33 -26.79 -9.89
C LYS A 56 -16.47 -27.28 -10.79
N ASN A 57 -17.03 -26.41 -11.63
CA ASN A 57 -18.05 -26.79 -12.61
C ASN A 57 -17.46 -27.59 -13.81
N GLU A 58 -16.18 -27.36 -14.17
CA GLU A 58 -15.50 -28.04 -15.28
C GLU A 58 -15.03 -29.46 -14.92
N ILE A 59 -14.39 -29.63 -13.76
CA ILE A 59 -13.77 -30.90 -13.32
C ILE A 59 -14.70 -31.78 -12.45
N GLY A 60 -15.89 -31.29 -12.10
CA GLY A 60 -16.84 -31.99 -11.23
C GLY A 60 -16.50 -31.86 -9.74
N GLN A 61 -17.49 -32.10 -8.87
CA GLN A 61 -17.37 -31.80 -7.42
C GLN A 61 -16.30 -32.65 -6.67
N LEU A 62 -15.84 -33.75 -7.26
CA LEU A 62 -14.92 -34.71 -6.64
C LEU A 62 -13.44 -34.43 -6.94
N GLU A 63 -13.13 -33.57 -7.92
CA GLU A 63 -11.75 -33.20 -8.23
C GLU A 63 -11.33 -31.92 -7.50
N HIS A 64 -10.10 -31.93 -6.98
CA HIS A 64 -9.52 -30.80 -6.28
C HIS A 64 -8.76 -29.89 -7.23
N ILE A 65 -8.94 -28.58 -7.07
CA ILE A 65 -8.12 -27.57 -7.74
C ILE A 65 -6.68 -27.75 -7.28
N ASN A 66 -5.78 -28.02 -8.23
CA ASN A 66 -4.38 -28.22 -7.92
C ASN A 66 -3.59 -26.89 -7.94
N ALA A 67 -2.33 -26.95 -7.50
CA ALA A 67 -1.47 -25.78 -7.45
C ALA A 67 -1.13 -25.20 -8.85
N ASN A 68 -1.15 -26.02 -9.91
CA ASN A 68 -0.87 -25.59 -11.27
C ASN A 68 -2.00 -24.70 -11.81
N ASP A 69 -3.26 -25.07 -11.57
CA ASP A 69 -4.43 -24.27 -11.93
C ASP A 69 -4.40 -22.90 -11.23
N LEU A 70 -4.10 -22.89 -9.93
CA LEU A 70 -4.00 -21.65 -9.17
C LEU A 70 -2.81 -20.79 -9.62
N SER A 71 -1.72 -21.43 -10.04
CA SER A 71 -0.54 -20.74 -10.60
C SER A 71 -0.87 -20.09 -11.95
N GLN A 72 -1.63 -20.77 -12.80
CA GLN A 72 -2.12 -20.21 -14.05
C GLN A 72 -3.01 -19.00 -13.80
N PHE A 73 -4.01 -19.13 -12.92
CA PHE A 73 -4.86 -18.02 -12.49
C PHE A 73 -4.04 -16.83 -12.01
N TYR A 74 -3.06 -17.08 -11.13
CA TYR A 74 -2.21 -16.02 -10.58
C TYR A 74 -1.43 -15.30 -11.68
N ARG A 75 -0.86 -16.04 -12.64
CA ARG A 75 -0.12 -15.47 -13.77
C ARG A 75 -1.02 -14.61 -14.65
N GLU A 76 -2.22 -15.08 -14.95
CA GLU A 76 -3.21 -14.36 -15.78
C GLU A 76 -3.65 -13.06 -15.09
N PHE A 77 -4.02 -13.14 -13.81
CA PHE A 77 -4.40 -11.98 -13.02
C PHE A 77 -3.30 -10.91 -12.98
N LEU A 78 -2.04 -11.33 -12.73
CA LEU A 78 -0.90 -10.42 -12.73
C LEU A 78 -0.64 -9.81 -14.10
N ASN A 79 -0.79 -10.58 -15.19
CA ASN A 79 -0.60 -10.08 -16.55
C ASN A 79 -1.64 -9.01 -16.89
N GLU A 80 -2.91 -9.23 -16.57
CA GLU A 80 -3.97 -8.24 -16.75
C GLU A 80 -3.69 -6.96 -15.94
N ARG A 81 -3.18 -7.10 -14.72
CA ARG A 81 -2.91 -5.98 -13.80
C ARG A 81 -1.54 -5.34 -13.98
N LYS A 82 -0.69 -5.89 -14.86
CA LYS A 82 0.72 -5.48 -15.03
C LYS A 82 0.90 -3.99 -15.30
N VAL A 83 0.05 -3.39 -16.12
CA VAL A 83 0.13 -1.95 -16.41
C VAL A 83 -0.16 -1.13 -15.15
N ALA A 84 -1.24 -1.46 -14.44
CA ALA A 84 -1.62 -0.76 -13.22
C ALA A 84 -0.57 -0.90 -12.11
N LEU A 85 -0.03 -2.11 -11.91
CA LEU A 85 1.05 -2.37 -10.94
C LEU A 85 2.33 -1.60 -11.29
N ARG A 86 2.70 -1.52 -12.57
CA ARG A 86 3.85 -0.71 -13.01
C ARG A 86 3.63 0.78 -12.75
N THR A 87 2.46 1.30 -13.09
CA THR A 87 2.10 2.71 -12.83
C THR A 87 2.10 3.01 -11.34
N TYR A 88 1.49 2.13 -10.53
CA TYR A 88 1.51 2.22 -9.08
C TYR A 88 2.94 2.25 -8.55
N ASN A 89 3.79 1.30 -8.92
CA ASN A 89 5.19 1.25 -8.46
C ASN A 89 5.94 2.53 -8.84
N LYS A 90 5.78 3.01 -10.09
CA LYS A 90 6.41 4.27 -10.54
C LYS A 90 6.00 5.46 -9.66
N ILE A 91 4.71 5.60 -9.37
CA ILE A 91 4.20 6.69 -8.51
C ILE A 91 4.68 6.51 -7.06
N TRP A 92 4.63 5.28 -6.54
CA TRP A 92 5.07 4.96 -5.19
C TRP A 92 6.54 5.30 -4.99
N TYR A 93 7.43 4.89 -5.90
CA TYR A 93 8.84 5.25 -5.85
C TYR A 93 9.04 6.76 -5.95
N LYS A 94 8.38 7.43 -6.90
CA LYS A 94 8.48 8.89 -7.05
C LYS A 94 8.11 9.63 -5.76
N ARG A 95 6.99 9.25 -5.12
CA ARG A 95 6.52 9.87 -3.88
C ARG A 95 7.46 9.58 -2.70
N ASN A 96 7.94 8.35 -2.55
CA ASN A 96 8.91 8.01 -1.50
C ASN A 96 10.25 8.75 -1.68
N LEU A 97 10.76 8.86 -2.90
CA LEU A 97 11.98 9.61 -3.18
C LEU A 97 11.82 11.10 -2.88
N ALA A 98 10.66 11.69 -3.20
CA ALA A 98 10.36 13.08 -2.87
C ALA A 98 10.35 13.36 -1.35
N LEU A 99 10.08 12.33 -0.52
CA LEU A 99 10.08 12.44 0.93
C LEU A 99 11.48 12.42 1.57
N ILE A 100 12.54 12.01 0.84
CA ILE A 100 13.90 11.89 1.40
C ILE A 100 14.40 13.24 1.91
N TRP A 101 14.26 14.30 1.10
CA TRP A 101 14.75 15.62 1.47
C TRP A 101 13.99 16.26 2.65
N PRO A 102 12.63 16.26 2.68
CA PRO A 102 11.86 16.63 3.86
C PRO A 102 12.21 15.81 5.11
N ALA A 103 12.39 14.50 4.96
CA ALA A 103 12.77 13.62 6.08
C ALA A 103 14.12 14.04 6.68
N LEU A 104 15.12 14.31 5.84
CA LEU A 104 16.42 14.78 6.28
C LEU A 104 16.30 16.10 7.06
N LYS A 105 15.59 17.09 6.50
CA LYS A 105 15.34 18.38 7.18
C LYS A 105 14.67 18.21 8.54
N VAL A 106 13.63 17.39 8.62
CA VAL A 106 12.91 17.11 9.86
C VAL A 106 13.83 16.44 10.88
N ASN A 107 14.65 15.47 10.47
CA ASN A 107 15.59 14.82 11.36
C ASN A 107 16.65 15.78 11.90
N LEU A 108 17.14 16.73 11.08
CA LEU A 108 18.06 17.78 11.53
C LEU A 108 17.41 18.72 12.57
N ILE A 109 16.16 19.15 12.34
CA ILE A 109 15.39 19.98 13.30
C ILE A 109 15.24 19.25 14.64
N ARG A 110 14.85 17.98 14.60
CA ARG A 110 14.68 17.15 15.80
C ARG A 110 16.00 16.93 16.53
N PHE A 111 17.09 16.70 15.79
CA PHE A 111 18.42 16.54 16.35
C PHE A 111 18.93 17.81 17.03
N ALA A 112 18.79 18.97 16.38
CA ALA A 112 19.15 20.27 16.97
C ALA A 112 18.33 20.57 18.23
N ARG A 113 17.03 20.23 18.24
CA ARG A 113 16.16 20.37 19.40
C ARG A 113 16.59 19.45 20.56
N LEU A 114 17.09 18.25 20.25
CA LEU A 114 17.62 17.32 21.25
C LEU A 114 18.92 17.85 21.87
N ILE A 115 19.83 18.38 21.04
CA ILE A 115 21.09 18.97 21.53
C ILE A 115 20.81 20.16 22.44
N ARG A 116 19.90 21.08 22.07
CA ARG A 116 19.58 22.28 22.87
C ARG A 116 18.89 21.97 24.21
N ARG A 117 18.29 20.79 24.36
CA ARG A 117 17.63 20.36 25.61
C ARG A 117 18.58 19.65 26.58
N ARG A 118 19.78 19.28 26.13
CA ARG A 118 20.91 18.90 26.98
C ARG A 118 21.71 20.13 27.36
#